data_AF-A0A9N8E6R4-F1
#
_entry.id   AF-A0A9N8E6R4-F1
#
_cell.length_a   1.000
_cell.length_b   1.000
_cell.length_c   1.000
_cell.angle_alpha   90.00
_cell.angle_beta   90.00
_cell.angle_gamma   90.00
#
_symmetry.space_group_name_H-M   'P 1'
#
loop_
_entity.id
_entity.type
_entity.pdbx_description
1 polymer ?
#
loop_
_entity_poly.entity_id
_entity_poly.type
_entity_poly.pdbx_seq_one_letter_code
_entity_poly.pdbx_strand_id
1 'polypeptide(L)'
;MSSSPSNDFLAKAQAATQRVAASAAVQQNATPEQAKIVEELAQDRPTIHAAVTSFLSLVAARSLVTPDVQQQQQQQQQSEEVPLVLTNAQALQCSRILLKAINSTTLCATPTKSKSTTTTNNEEEYQLVAQLWNGLTASEQKPARFLGRRALRHAWADIQPAVATTNDDEKLLRFVEEFGHLLFLDNKGDDDDDSALIWDVDGGKKELEKRRERRQQRAATAEQQEQQQNEEEKKLPFIEELKEEEE
;
A
#
# COMPACT_ATOMS: atom_id res chain seq x y z
N MET A 1 -33.83 16.22 15.50
CA MET A 1 -33.36 15.60 14.24
C MET A 1 -31.95 16.10 13.97
N SER A 2 -30.92 15.35 14.38
CA SER A 2 -29.52 15.72 14.09
C SER A 2 -29.15 15.20 12.71
N SER A 3 -29.02 16.09 11.74
CA SER A 3 -28.41 15.79 10.45
C SER A 3 -26.94 15.40 10.65
N SER A 4 -26.58 14.15 10.35
CA SER A 4 -25.20 13.66 10.45
C SER A 4 -24.28 14.44 9.49
N PRO A 5 -23.27 15.16 10.00
CA PRO A 5 -22.38 16.02 9.20
C PRO A 5 -21.44 15.25 8.25
N SER A 6 -21.39 13.92 8.32
CA SER A 6 -20.44 13.10 7.54
C SER A 6 -20.77 12.99 6.05
N ASN A 7 -22.03 13.13 5.63
CA ASN A 7 -22.42 12.99 4.22
C ASN A 7 -22.11 14.25 3.40
N ASP A 8 -22.18 15.44 4.01
CA ASP A 8 -21.93 16.71 3.31
C ASP A 8 -20.48 16.85 2.86
N PHE A 9 -19.53 16.28 3.59
CA PHE A 9 -18.11 16.35 3.22
C PHE A 9 -17.82 15.57 1.94
N LEU A 10 -18.35 14.34 1.83
CA LEU A 10 -18.15 13.50 0.65
C LEU A 10 -18.81 14.14 -0.58
N ALA A 11 -20.04 14.64 -0.43
CA ALA A 11 -20.75 15.32 -1.49
C ALA A 11 -20.03 16.61 -1.95
N LYS A 12 -19.53 17.42 -1.01
CA LYS A 12 -18.72 18.60 -1.33
C LYS A 12 -17.40 18.25 -2.01
N ALA A 13 -16.75 17.16 -1.57
CA ALA A 13 -15.52 16.69 -2.17
C ALA A 13 -15.75 16.22 -3.60
N GLN A 14 -16.80 15.41 -3.83
CA GLN A 14 -17.22 14.99 -5.17
C GLN A 14 -17.57 16.19 -6.05
N ALA A 15 -18.32 17.16 -5.54
CA ALA A 15 -18.67 18.37 -6.29
C ALA A 15 -17.45 19.27 -6.58
N ALA A 16 -16.42 19.25 -5.74
CA ALA A 16 -15.17 19.95 -5.98
C ALA A 16 -14.36 19.26 -7.08
N THR A 17 -14.17 17.93 -6.97
CA THR A 17 -13.50 17.14 -8.01
C THR A 17 -14.23 17.23 -9.34
N GLN A 18 -15.57 17.18 -9.35
CA GLN A 18 -16.37 17.37 -10.56
C GLN A 18 -16.21 18.75 -11.17
N ARG A 19 -16.07 19.81 -10.35
CA ARG A 19 -15.83 21.16 -10.87
C ARG A 19 -14.44 21.30 -11.48
N VAL A 20 -13.42 20.72 -10.85
CA VAL A 20 -12.06 20.70 -11.42
C VAL A 20 -12.03 19.87 -12.69
N ALA A 21 -12.64 18.67 -12.69
CA ALA A 21 -12.77 17.81 -13.85
C ALA A 21 -13.55 18.49 -15.00
N ALA A 22 -14.66 19.16 -14.70
CA ALA A 22 -15.42 19.92 -15.68
C ALA A 22 -14.62 21.11 -16.20
N SER A 23 -13.86 21.83 -15.36
CA SER A 23 -13.01 22.93 -15.82
C SER A 23 -11.88 22.44 -16.72
N ALA A 24 -11.32 21.26 -16.42
CA ALA A 24 -10.32 20.60 -17.23
C ALA A 24 -10.89 20.19 -18.59
N ALA A 25 -12.11 19.62 -18.59
CA ALA A 25 -12.82 19.16 -19.78
C ALA A 25 -13.47 20.29 -20.61
N VAL A 26 -13.61 21.50 -20.07
CA VAL A 26 -14.11 22.67 -20.81
C VAL A 26 -12.96 23.42 -21.50
N GLN A 27 -11.74 23.35 -20.96
CA GLN A 27 -10.57 24.01 -21.55
C GLN A 27 -9.97 23.26 -22.74
N GLN A 28 -10.28 21.97 -22.88
CA GLN A 28 -9.90 21.14 -24.02
C GLN A 28 -11.16 20.41 -24.44
N ASN A 29 -11.49 20.34 -25.73
CA ASN A 29 -12.62 19.54 -26.23
C ASN A 29 -12.43 18.07 -25.85
N ALA A 30 -12.70 17.70 -24.60
CA ALA A 30 -12.31 16.42 -24.04
C ALA A 30 -13.10 15.33 -24.74
N THR A 31 -12.39 14.28 -25.17
CA THR A 31 -13.05 13.15 -25.79
C THR A 31 -13.92 12.43 -24.74
N PRO A 32 -14.99 11.72 -25.13
CA PRO A 32 -15.77 10.92 -24.20
C PRO A 32 -14.93 9.90 -23.41
N GLU A 33 -13.84 9.42 -24.01
CA GLU A 33 -12.89 8.51 -23.37
C GLU A 33 -12.09 9.19 -22.26
N GLN A 34 -11.61 10.42 -22.49
CA GLN A 34 -10.93 11.21 -21.46
C GLN A 34 -11.86 11.51 -20.29
N ALA A 35 -13.14 11.85 -20.56
CA ALA A 35 -14.12 12.08 -19.51
C ALA A 35 -14.32 10.84 -18.62
N LYS A 36 -14.37 9.64 -19.23
CA LYS A 36 -14.46 8.37 -18.51
C LYS A 36 -13.22 8.12 -17.64
N ILE A 37 -12.01 8.35 -18.16
CA ILE A 37 -10.77 8.20 -17.38
C ILE A 37 -10.77 9.13 -16.17
N VAL A 38 -11.17 10.40 -16.36
CA VAL A 38 -11.23 11.37 -15.25
C VAL A 38 -12.26 10.96 -14.20
N GLU A 39 -13.42 10.42 -14.62
CA GLU A 39 -14.42 9.89 -13.69
C GLU A 39 -13.87 8.70 -12.89
N GLU A 40 -13.21 7.74 -13.56
CA GLU A 40 -12.57 6.60 -12.90
C GLU A 40 -11.49 7.04 -11.90
N LEU A 41 -10.65 8.02 -12.25
CA LEU A 41 -9.65 8.58 -11.35
C LEU A 41 -10.26 9.27 -10.13
N ALA A 42 -11.40 9.96 -10.30
CA ALA A 42 -12.11 10.62 -9.20
C ALA A 42 -12.82 9.63 -8.26
N GLN A 43 -13.25 8.48 -8.80
CA GLN A 43 -13.89 7.39 -8.06
C GLN A 43 -12.89 6.36 -7.50
N ASP A 44 -11.61 6.46 -7.85
CA ASP A 44 -10.57 5.55 -7.38
C ASP A 44 -10.42 5.60 -5.86
N ARG A 45 -10.64 4.46 -5.20
CA ARG A 45 -10.58 4.31 -3.75
C ARG A 45 -9.75 3.08 -3.38
N PRO A 46 -9.01 3.14 -2.26
CA PRO A 46 -8.94 4.22 -1.28
C PRO A 46 -8.16 5.44 -1.79
N THR A 47 -8.37 6.60 -1.15
CA THR A 47 -7.60 7.81 -1.46
C THR A 47 -6.16 7.67 -0.97
N ILE A 48 -5.24 8.42 -1.57
CA ILE A 48 -3.82 8.42 -1.18
C ILE A 48 -3.66 8.71 0.33
N HIS A 49 -4.42 9.65 0.88
CA HIS A 49 -4.39 9.94 2.32
C HIS A 49 -4.80 8.74 3.17
N ALA A 50 -5.86 8.03 2.77
CA ALA A 50 -6.30 6.83 3.48
C ALA A 50 -5.22 5.74 3.38
N ALA A 51 -4.65 5.51 2.20
CA ALA A 51 -3.56 4.56 1.98
C ALA A 51 -2.32 4.88 2.84
N VAL A 52 -1.87 6.14 2.89
CA VAL A 52 -0.74 6.53 3.76
C VAL A 52 -1.06 6.31 5.24
N THR A 53 -2.31 6.49 5.65
CA THR A 53 -2.75 6.22 7.03
C THR A 53 -2.73 4.73 7.34
N SER A 54 -3.22 3.89 6.43
CA SER A 54 -3.16 2.43 6.54
C SER A 54 -1.71 1.94 6.60
N PHE A 55 -0.84 2.48 5.74
CA PHE A 55 0.59 2.16 5.76
C PHE A 55 1.27 2.57 7.08
N LEU A 56 0.94 3.75 7.61
CA LEU A 56 1.40 4.17 8.95
C LEU A 56 0.97 3.17 10.04
N SER A 57 -0.28 2.71 10.03
CA SER A 57 -0.76 1.71 10.99
C SER A 57 -0.05 0.37 10.83
N LEU A 58 0.27 -0.02 9.61
CA LEU A 58 1.02 -1.24 9.30
C LEU A 58 2.46 -1.17 9.82
N VAL A 59 3.17 -0.08 9.56
CA VAL A 59 4.53 0.17 10.10
C VAL A 59 4.51 0.23 11.63
N ALA A 60 3.51 0.89 12.22
CA ALA A 60 3.33 0.93 13.68
C ALA A 60 3.09 -0.45 14.28
N ALA A 61 2.26 -1.29 13.63
CA ALA A 61 2.00 -2.66 14.08
C ALA A 61 3.28 -3.52 14.07
N ARG A 62 4.14 -3.37 13.06
CA ARG A 62 5.43 -4.08 13.00
C ARG A 62 6.36 -3.71 14.15
N SER A 63 6.29 -2.47 14.64
CA SER A 63 7.10 -2.03 15.80
C SER A 63 6.69 -2.67 17.13
N LEU A 64 5.50 -3.27 17.20
CA LEU A 64 5.00 -3.96 18.40
C LEU A 64 5.40 -5.45 18.43
N VAL A 65 5.91 -5.99 17.33
CA VAL A 65 6.35 -7.39 17.27
C VAL A 65 7.64 -7.51 18.08
N THR A 66 7.64 -8.41 19.07
CA THR A 66 8.80 -8.62 19.93
C THR A 66 9.99 -9.20 19.14
N PRO A 67 11.23 -8.87 19.52
CA PRO A 67 12.43 -9.33 18.81
C PRO A 67 12.54 -10.86 18.75
N ASP A 68 12.01 -11.59 19.74
CA ASP A 68 11.99 -13.06 19.75
C ASP A 68 11.16 -13.65 18.61
N VAL A 69 10.04 -13.00 18.26
CA VAL A 69 9.18 -13.41 17.14
C VAL A 69 9.83 -13.03 15.79
N GLN A 70 10.55 -11.90 15.74
CA GLN A 70 11.29 -11.49 14.55
C GLN A 70 12.44 -12.45 14.23
N GLN A 71 13.19 -12.94 15.23
CA GLN A 71 14.27 -13.89 15.00
C GLN A 71 13.78 -15.22 14.43
N GLN A 72 12.63 -15.73 14.92
CA GLN A 72 12.04 -16.96 14.37
C GLN A 72 11.53 -16.78 12.94
N GLN A 73 10.93 -15.63 12.61
CA GLN A 73 10.49 -15.34 11.24
C GLN A 73 11.66 -15.18 10.25
N GLN A 74 12.76 -14.56 10.68
CA GLN A 74 13.96 -14.40 9.85
C GLN A 74 14.64 -15.73 9.50
N GLN A 75 14.51 -16.77 10.34
CA GLN A 75 15.06 -18.08 10.02
C GLN A 75 14.26 -18.85 8.95
N GLN A 76 12.98 -18.49 8.72
CA GLN A 76 12.11 -19.19 7.77
C GLN A 76 11.98 -18.48 6.41
N GLN A 77 12.30 -17.19 6.32
CA GLN A 77 12.22 -16.42 5.08
C GLN A 77 13.63 -16.12 4.53
N GLN A 78 14.07 -16.90 3.55
CA GLN A 78 15.35 -16.71 2.83
C GLN A 78 15.33 -15.52 1.84
N SER A 79 14.43 -14.55 1.99
CA SER A 79 14.31 -13.41 1.08
C SER A 79 14.78 -12.12 1.77
N GLU A 80 15.79 -11.48 1.18
CA GLU A 80 16.72 -10.50 1.78
C GLU A 80 16.17 -9.13 2.22
N GLU A 81 14.87 -8.86 2.15
CA GLU A 81 14.35 -7.53 2.50
C GLU A 81 13.96 -7.44 3.99
N VAL A 82 14.84 -6.82 4.78
CA VAL A 82 14.59 -6.52 6.19
C VAL A 82 13.39 -5.57 6.30
N PRO A 83 12.30 -5.96 6.98
CA PRO A 83 11.13 -5.10 7.13
C PRO A 83 11.49 -3.76 7.79
N LEU A 84 10.88 -2.67 7.32
CA LEU A 84 11.07 -1.36 7.94
C LEU A 84 10.51 -1.35 9.36
N VAL A 85 11.39 -1.12 10.34
CA VAL A 85 11.01 -0.95 11.75
C VAL A 85 11.28 0.50 12.16
N LEU A 86 10.21 1.24 12.41
CA LEU A 86 10.26 2.62 12.90
C LEU A 86 9.47 2.74 14.20
N THR A 87 9.83 3.69 15.06
CA THR A 87 8.97 4.05 16.18
C THR A 87 7.70 4.74 15.67
N ASN A 88 6.60 4.69 16.44
CA ASN A 88 5.35 5.38 16.08
C ASN A 88 5.55 6.87 15.78
N ALA A 89 6.44 7.55 16.52
CA ALA A 89 6.75 8.95 16.30
C ALA A 89 7.48 9.19 14.96
N GLN A 90 8.46 8.33 14.64
CA GLN A 90 9.20 8.38 13.38
C GLN A 90 8.30 8.09 12.18
N ALA A 91 7.49 7.04 12.25
CA ALA A 91 6.54 6.68 11.19
C ALA A 91 5.51 7.81 10.96
N LEU A 92 4.99 8.42 12.03
CA LEU A 92 4.09 9.55 11.93
C LEU A 92 4.77 10.76 11.27
N GLN A 93 6.02 11.06 11.63
CA GLN A 93 6.79 12.12 10.98
C GLN A 93 7.01 11.84 9.48
N CYS A 94 7.41 10.62 9.12
CA CYS A 94 7.60 10.22 7.72
C CYS A 94 6.31 10.35 6.91
N SER A 95 5.18 9.87 7.44
CA SER A 95 3.87 9.99 6.80
C SER A 95 3.46 11.45 6.55
N ARG A 96 3.74 12.36 7.49
CA ARG A 96 3.45 13.79 7.37
C ARG A 96 4.32 14.45 6.31
N ILE A 97 5.61 14.11 6.25
CA ILE A 97 6.53 14.63 5.24
C ILE A 97 6.11 14.15 3.85
N LEU A 98 5.82 12.86 3.70
CA LEU A 98 5.31 12.28 2.45
C LEU A 98 4.01 12.96 2.00
N LEU A 99 3.02 13.08 2.87
CA LEU A 99 1.76 13.76 2.53
C LEU A 99 1.96 15.24 2.21
N LYS A 100 2.89 15.92 2.89
CA LYS A 100 3.22 17.31 2.57
C LYS A 100 3.79 17.39 1.16
N ALA A 101 4.78 16.56 0.84
CA ALA A 101 5.38 16.51 -0.49
C ALA A 101 4.34 16.25 -1.57
N ILE A 102 3.55 15.16 -1.44
CA ILE A 102 2.44 14.81 -2.34
C ILE A 102 1.53 16.02 -2.60
N ASN A 103 1.09 16.72 -1.55
CA ASN A 103 0.14 17.82 -1.70
C ASN A 103 0.77 19.12 -2.21
N SER A 104 2.09 19.27 -2.14
CA SER A 104 2.80 20.44 -2.66
C SER A 104 3.40 20.23 -4.05
N THR A 105 3.48 18.99 -4.53
CA THR A 105 4.04 18.69 -5.84
C THR A 105 3.11 19.20 -6.94
N THR A 106 3.69 19.95 -7.87
CA THR A 106 3.09 20.29 -9.16
C THR A 106 3.67 19.36 -10.21
N LEU A 107 2.81 18.65 -10.93
CA LEU A 107 3.23 17.70 -11.95
C LEU A 107 3.57 18.43 -13.25
N CYS A 108 4.60 17.97 -13.95
CA CYS A 108 4.97 18.55 -15.23
C CYS A 108 3.95 18.13 -16.30
N ALA A 109 3.42 19.09 -17.07
CA ALA A 109 2.43 18.81 -18.11
C ALA A 109 3.00 17.94 -19.24
N THR A 110 4.30 18.04 -19.50
CA THR A 110 5.02 17.15 -20.40
C THR A 110 5.66 16.04 -19.60
N PRO A 111 5.31 14.76 -19.83
CA PRO A 111 5.95 13.66 -19.15
C PRO A 111 7.46 13.72 -19.45
N THR A 112 8.26 13.72 -18.40
CA THR A 112 9.70 13.52 -18.51
C THR A 112 9.87 12.19 -19.22
N LYS A 113 10.37 12.21 -20.46
CA LYS A 113 10.59 11.01 -21.28
C LYS A 113 11.63 10.11 -20.59
N SER A 114 11.21 9.39 -19.57
CA SER A 114 11.95 8.25 -19.07
C SER A 114 11.94 7.22 -20.21
N LYS A 115 13.08 6.55 -20.42
CA LYS A 115 13.38 5.73 -21.61
C LYS A 115 12.47 4.50 -21.80
N SER A 116 11.35 4.37 -21.10
CA SER A 116 10.41 3.27 -21.32
C SER A 116 9.59 3.51 -22.58
N THR A 117 9.52 2.50 -23.44
CA THR A 117 8.66 2.40 -24.64
C THR A 117 7.19 2.27 -24.25
N THR A 118 6.67 3.21 -23.45
CA THR A 118 5.30 3.18 -22.95
C THR A 118 4.32 3.54 -24.08
N THR A 119 3.32 2.69 -24.24
CA THR A 119 2.15 2.84 -25.11
C THR A 119 1.49 4.21 -24.94
N THR A 120 1.03 4.79 -26.04
CA THR A 120 0.38 6.12 -26.14
C THR A 120 -0.67 6.37 -25.06
N ASN A 121 -1.43 5.34 -24.68
CA ASN A 121 -2.50 5.46 -23.68
C ASN A 121 -1.99 5.91 -22.29
N ASN A 122 -0.77 5.51 -21.89
CA ASN A 122 -0.22 5.90 -20.59
C ASN A 122 0.19 7.38 -20.57
N GLU A 123 0.56 7.94 -21.72
CA GLU A 123 0.93 9.35 -21.84
C GLU A 123 -0.30 10.25 -21.71
N GLU A 124 -1.39 9.88 -22.40
CA GLU A 124 -2.67 10.58 -22.30
C GLU A 124 -3.23 10.56 -20.88
N GLU A 125 -3.21 9.38 -20.23
CA GLU A 125 -3.66 9.26 -18.84
C GLU A 125 -2.80 10.09 -17.88
N TYR A 126 -1.47 10.08 -18.05
CA TYR A 126 -0.58 10.93 -17.25
C TYR A 126 -0.92 12.42 -17.42
N GLN A 127 -1.20 12.89 -18.64
CA GLN A 127 -1.58 14.29 -18.87
C GLN A 127 -2.89 14.65 -18.14
N LEU A 128 -3.88 13.76 -18.17
CA LEU A 128 -5.13 13.93 -17.41
C LEU A 128 -4.88 13.98 -15.91
N VAL A 129 -4.04 13.08 -15.39
CA VAL A 129 -3.64 13.08 -13.97
C VAL A 129 -2.93 14.38 -13.62
N ALA A 130 -1.97 14.84 -14.43
CA ALA A 130 -1.24 16.08 -14.21
C ALA A 130 -2.19 17.30 -14.19
N GLN A 131 -3.14 17.37 -15.11
CA GLN A 131 -4.14 18.43 -15.16
C GLN A 131 -5.03 18.43 -13.92
N LEU A 132 -5.57 17.26 -13.53
CA LEU A 132 -6.42 17.13 -12.36
C LEU A 132 -5.67 17.45 -11.06
N TRP A 133 -4.45 16.93 -10.93
CA TRP A 133 -3.58 17.16 -9.78
C TRP A 133 -3.23 18.63 -9.61
N ASN A 134 -2.74 19.27 -10.67
CA ASN A 134 -2.37 20.69 -10.66
C ASN A 134 -3.60 21.57 -10.45
N GLY A 135 -4.75 21.21 -11.00
CA GLY A 135 -6.01 21.89 -10.75
C GLY A 135 -6.43 21.86 -9.28
N LEU A 136 -6.30 20.69 -8.62
CA LEU A 136 -6.54 20.57 -7.18
C LEU A 136 -5.57 21.46 -6.39
N THR A 137 -4.27 21.36 -6.65
CA THR A 137 -3.25 22.18 -5.98
C THR A 137 -3.48 23.68 -6.18
N ALA A 138 -3.79 24.13 -7.40
CA ALA A 138 -4.08 25.53 -7.71
C ALA A 138 -5.35 26.05 -7.01
N SER A 139 -6.30 25.17 -6.72
CA SER A 139 -7.51 25.48 -5.93
C SER A 139 -7.31 25.35 -4.42
N GLU A 140 -6.07 25.23 -3.95
CA GLU A 140 -5.69 24.99 -2.54
C GLU A 140 -6.28 23.70 -1.94
N GLN A 141 -6.72 22.79 -2.81
CA GLN A 141 -7.18 21.47 -2.40
C GLN A 141 -6.02 20.49 -2.39
N LYS A 142 -6.08 19.51 -1.48
CA LYS A 142 -5.02 18.52 -1.28
C LYS A 142 -5.25 17.30 -2.17
N PRO A 143 -4.47 17.07 -3.25
CA PRO A 143 -4.63 15.94 -4.16
C PRO A 143 -4.80 14.61 -3.44
N ALA A 144 -4.05 14.39 -2.35
CA ALA A 144 -4.08 13.15 -1.58
C ALA A 144 -5.46 12.80 -0.99
N ARG A 145 -6.37 13.80 -0.82
CA ARG A 145 -7.72 13.58 -0.28
C ARG A 145 -8.73 13.16 -1.34
N PHE A 146 -8.42 13.32 -2.62
CA PHE A 146 -9.37 13.13 -3.73
C PHE A 146 -8.95 12.02 -4.68
N LEU A 147 -7.65 11.85 -4.86
CA LEU A 147 -7.09 10.90 -5.82
C LEU A 147 -6.67 9.60 -5.11
N GLY A 148 -6.73 8.49 -5.85
CA GLY A 148 -6.41 7.15 -5.38
C GLY A 148 -5.07 6.60 -5.90
N ARG A 149 -4.95 5.27 -5.89
CA ARG A 149 -3.75 4.51 -6.27
C ARG A 149 -3.32 4.79 -7.71
N ARG A 150 -4.26 4.81 -8.64
CA ARG A 150 -4.00 4.93 -10.09
C ARG A 150 -3.35 6.27 -10.42
N ALA A 151 -3.92 7.37 -9.93
CA ALA A 151 -3.35 8.70 -10.08
C ALA A 151 -1.95 8.79 -9.43
N LEU A 152 -1.77 8.20 -8.25
CA LEU A 152 -0.47 8.24 -7.57
C LEU A 152 0.62 7.50 -8.35
N ARG A 153 0.31 6.36 -8.98
CA ARG A 153 1.28 5.63 -9.82
C ARG A 153 1.85 6.51 -10.93
N HIS A 154 1.01 7.33 -11.58
CA HIS A 154 1.45 8.28 -12.61
C HIS A 154 2.28 9.43 -12.02
N ALA A 155 1.89 9.94 -10.86
CA ALA A 155 2.55 11.07 -10.21
C ALA A 155 3.84 10.69 -9.45
N TRP A 156 4.08 9.39 -9.21
CA TRP A 156 5.13 8.93 -8.30
C TRP A 156 6.54 9.36 -8.71
N ALA A 157 6.82 9.35 -10.02
CA ALA A 157 8.13 9.72 -10.55
C ALA A 157 8.52 11.18 -10.26
N ASP A 158 7.54 12.08 -10.12
CA ASP A 158 7.76 13.48 -9.74
C ASP A 158 7.80 13.66 -8.22
N ILE A 159 7.03 12.85 -7.49
CA ILE A 159 6.90 12.95 -6.03
C ILE A 159 8.12 12.39 -5.32
N GLN A 160 8.62 11.21 -5.71
CA GLN A 160 9.71 10.54 -5.02
C GLN A 160 10.99 11.41 -4.92
N PRO A 161 11.46 12.06 -6.00
CA PRO A 161 12.60 12.99 -5.90
C PRO A 161 12.29 14.23 -5.06
N ALA A 162 11.05 14.73 -5.10
CA ALA A 162 10.64 15.87 -4.28
C ALA A 162 10.69 15.54 -2.78
N VAL A 163 10.41 14.29 -2.38
CA VAL A 163 10.58 13.86 -0.99
C VAL A 163 12.07 13.76 -0.63
N ALA A 164 12.87 13.11 -1.48
CA ALA A 164 14.30 12.92 -1.24
C ALA A 164 15.09 14.25 -1.11
N THR A 165 14.72 15.27 -1.88
CA THR A 165 15.36 16.59 -1.80
C THR A 165 15.03 17.37 -0.52
N THR A 166 13.92 17.05 0.14
CA THR A 166 13.51 17.80 1.35
C THR A 166 14.22 17.34 2.62
N ASN A 167 14.77 16.14 2.65
CA ASN A 167 15.38 15.58 3.86
C ASN A 167 16.29 14.39 3.51
N ASP A 168 17.55 14.44 3.94
CA ASP A 168 18.54 13.36 3.77
C ASP A 168 18.41 12.29 4.88
N ASP A 169 17.18 12.06 5.34
CA ASP A 169 16.88 11.11 6.42
C ASP A 169 16.67 9.72 5.81
N GLU A 170 17.63 8.82 6.04
CA GLU A 170 17.59 7.43 5.59
C GLU A 170 16.27 6.73 5.96
N LYS A 171 15.69 7.06 7.14
CA LYS A 171 14.41 6.46 7.57
C LYS A 171 13.25 6.92 6.72
N LEU A 172 13.25 8.19 6.32
CA LEU A 172 12.25 8.72 5.40
C LEU A 172 12.39 8.08 4.03
N LEU A 173 13.62 7.95 3.52
CA LEU A 173 13.88 7.33 2.23
C LEU A 173 13.36 5.88 2.20
N ARG A 174 13.72 5.07 3.19
CA ARG A 174 13.20 3.68 3.29
C ARG A 174 11.68 3.63 3.43
N PHE A 175 11.08 4.55 4.20
CA PHE A 175 9.62 4.65 4.32
C PHE A 175 8.94 4.96 2.97
N VAL A 176 9.53 5.86 2.18
CA VAL A 176 9.04 6.23 0.86
C VAL A 176 9.25 5.10 -0.15
N GLU A 177 10.41 4.44 -0.11
CA GLU A 177 10.75 3.30 -0.95
C GLU A 177 9.80 2.13 -0.73
N GLU A 178 9.54 1.75 0.52
CA GLU A 178 8.61 0.68 0.83
C GLU A 178 7.18 1.04 0.42
N PHE A 179 6.72 2.27 0.71
CA PHE A 179 5.40 2.71 0.25
C PHE A 179 5.28 2.69 -1.28
N GLY A 180 6.35 3.09 -1.98
CA GLY A 180 6.45 3.02 -3.44
C GLY A 180 6.44 1.58 -3.95
N HIS A 181 7.16 0.66 -3.30
CA HIS A 181 7.12 -0.76 -3.63
C HIS A 181 5.69 -1.30 -3.57
N LEU A 182 4.98 -1.07 -2.46
CA LEU A 182 3.58 -1.49 -2.28
C LEU A 182 2.63 -0.79 -3.26
N LEU A 183 2.92 0.44 -3.68
CA LEU A 183 2.15 1.15 -4.71
C LEU A 183 2.19 0.41 -6.05
N PHE A 184 3.34 -0.11 -6.47
CA PHE A 184 3.53 -0.79 -7.75
C PHE A 184 3.36 -2.31 -7.71
N LEU A 185 3.31 -2.92 -6.53
CA LEU A 185 3.10 -4.34 -6.38
C LEU A 185 1.73 -4.76 -6.96
N ASP A 186 1.74 -5.69 -7.91
CA ASP A 186 0.51 -6.26 -8.47
C ASP A 186 0.03 -7.39 -7.56
N ASN A 187 -1.23 -7.35 -7.13
CA ASN A 187 -1.88 -8.34 -6.24
C ASN A 187 -2.13 -9.70 -6.94
N LYS A 188 -1.12 -10.28 -7.59
CA LYS A 188 -1.23 -11.53 -8.36
C LYS A 188 -0.85 -12.77 -7.54
N GLY A 189 -0.39 -12.60 -6.30
CA GLY A 189 0.05 -13.69 -5.42
C GLY A 189 -0.99 -14.11 -4.38
N ASP A 190 -0.82 -15.31 -3.84
CA ASP A 190 -1.63 -15.84 -2.72
C ASP A 190 -1.02 -15.51 -1.33
N ASP A 191 0.12 -14.83 -1.35
CA ASP A 191 0.87 -14.41 -0.18
C ASP A 191 0.17 -13.27 0.57
N ASP A 192 0.59 -13.06 1.82
CA ASP A 192 0.13 -11.98 2.69
C ASP A 192 0.59 -10.62 2.10
N ASP A 193 -0.12 -10.13 1.09
CA ASP A 193 0.23 -8.92 0.33
C ASP A 193 -0.18 -7.66 1.10
N ASP A 194 0.80 -6.92 1.62
CA ASP A 194 0.59 -5.67 2.34
C ASP A 194 0.02 -4.56 1.43
N SER A 195 0.17 -4.69 0.10
CA SER A 195 -0.48 -3.80 -0.87
C SER A 195 -2.01 -3.92 -0.79
N ALA A 196 -2.53 -5.15 -0.65
CA ALA A 196 -3.96 -5.37 -0.50
C ALA A 196 -4.50 -4.71 0.77
N LEU A 197 -3.77 -4.75 1.90
CA LEU A 197 -4.20 -4.07 3.13
C LEU A 197 -4.32 -2.55 2.98
N ILE A 198 -3.41 -1.95 2.22
CA ILE A 198 -3.31 -0.49 2.09
C ILE A 198 -4.31 0.05 1.07
N TRP A 199 -4.51 -0.70 -0.02
CA TRP A 199 -5.27 -0.27 -1.19
C TRP A 199 -6.65 -0.93 -1.34
N ASP A 200 -7.13 -1.70 -0.36
CA ASP A 200 -8.52 -2.19 -0.36
C ASP A 200 -9.49 -1.06 0.07
N VAL A 201 -10.66 -1.03 -0.58
CA VAL A 201 -11.75 -0.10 -0.33
C VAL A 201 -12.33 -0.30 1.08
N ASP A 202 -12.26 -1.53 1.61
CA ASP A 202 -12.77 -1.85 2.95
C ASP A 202 -11.78 -1.55 4.09
N GLY A 203 -10.61 -0.98 3.77
CA GLY A 203 -9.52 -0.72 4.72
C GLY A 203 -8.73 -1.98 5.11
N GLY A 204 -8.71 -3.00 4.26
CA GLY A 204 -7.98 -4.24 4.45
C GLY A 204 -8.69 -5.25 5.34
N LYS A 205 -9.99 -5.09 5.62
CA LYS A 205 -10.73 -5.97 6.55
C LYS A 205 -10.82 -7.39 6.01
N LYS A 206 -11.16 -7.56 4.73
CA LYS A 206 -11.21 -8.86 4.07
C LYS A 206 -9.84 -9.54 4.05
N GLU A 207 -8.78 -8.79 3.74
CA GLU A 207 -7.43 -9.35 3.74
C GLU A 207 -6.98 -9.75 5.15
N LEU A 208 -7.31 -8.96 6.19
CA LEU A 208 -7.03 -9.35 7.58
C LEU A 208 -7.79 -10.63 7.99
N GLU A 209 -9.03 -10.80 7.55
CA GLU A 209 -9.79 -12.03 7.80
C GLU A 209 -9.15 -13.21 7.04
N LYS A 210 -8.80 -13.04 5.75
CA LYS A 210 -8.07 -14.05 4.96
C LYS A 210 -6.77 -14.47 5.65
N ARG A 211 -5.99 -13.51 6.16
CA ARG A 211 -4.78 -13.77 6.97
C ARG A 211 -5.08 -14.50 8.27
N ARG A 212 -6.21 -14.24 8.92
CA ARG A 212 -6.62 -14.96 10.14
C ARG A 212 -6.98 -16.41 9.81
N GLU A 213 -7.79 -16.63 8.78
CA GLU A 213 -8.18 -17.97 8.33
C GLU A 213 -6.96 -18.79 7.91
N ARG A 214 -6.04 -18.23 7.12
CA ARG A 214 -4.78 -18.91 6.75
C ARG A 214 -3.96 -19.30 7.98
N ARG A 215 -3.84 -18.43 8.99
CA ARG A 215 -3.13 -18.75 10.23
C ARG A 215 -3.81 -19.88 11.01
N GLN A 216 -5.15 -19.88 11.09
CA GLN A 216 -5.90 -20.96 11.73
C GLN A 216 -5.72 -22.30 10.98
N GLN A 217 -5.74 -22.27 9.65
CA GLN A 217 -5.51 -23.45 8.81
C GLN A 217 -4.08 -24.01 8.95
N ARG A 218 -3.07 -23.13 9.02
CA ARG A 218 -1.67 -23.54 9.26
C ARG A 218 -1.49 -24.13 10.65
N ALA A 219 -2.10 -23.53 11.67
CA ALA A 219 -2.07 -24.08 13.04
C ALA A 219 -2.74 -25.46 13.09
N ALA A 220 -3.93 -25.61 12.50
CA ALA A 220 -4.63 -26.89 12.45
C ALA A 220 -3.83 -27.97 11.68
N THR A 221 -3.20 -27.60 10.57
CA THR A 221 -2.33 -28.53 9.81
C THR A 221 -1.10 -28.94 10.63
N ALA A 222 -0.47 -28.00 11.35
CA ALA A 222 0.68 -28.30 12.20
C ALA A 222 0.31 -29.24 13.36
N GLU A 223 -0.83 -29.01 14.02
CA GLU A 223 -1.34 -29.90 15.08
C GLU A 223 -1.62 -31.31 14.54
N GLN A 224 -2.18 -31.43 13.33
CA GLN A 224 -2.40 -32.73 12.69
C GLN A 224 -1.09 -33.45 12.36
N GLN A 225 -0.08 -32.72 11.87
CA GLN A 225 1.24 -33.29 11.57
C GLN A 225 1.94 -33.78 12.86
N GLU A 226 1.86 -33.02 13.94
CA GLU A 226 2.43 -33.41 15.24
C GLU A 226 1.72 -34.66 15.81
N GLN A 227 0.40 -34.76 15.67
CA GLN A 227 -0.34 -35.96 16.06
C GLN A 227 0.08 -37.18 15.24
N GLN A 228 0.25 -37.03 13.92
CA GLN A 228 0.72 -38.11 13.05
C GLN A 228 2.13 -38.57 13.41
N GLN A 229 3.06 -37.63 13.66
CA GLN A 229 4.42 -37.95 14.08
C GLN A 229 4.46 -38.68 15.42
N ASN A 230 3.68 -38.23 16.40
CA ASN A 230 3.57 -38.89 17.71
C ASN A 230 2.94 -40.29 17.60
N GLU A 231 2.00 -40.51 16.69
CA GLU A 231 1.44 -41.84 16.42
C GLU A 231 2.43 -42.76 15.71
N GLU A 232 3.22 -42.23 14.77
CA GLU A 232 4.27 -42.98 14.09
C GLU A 232 5.38 -43.38 15.08
N GLU A 233 5.82 -42.47 15.95
CA GLU A 233 6.83 -42.75 16.98
C GLU A 233 6.36 -43.85 17.95
N LYS A 234 5.07 -43.86 18.32
CA LYS A 234 4.49 -44.94 19.13
C LYS A 234 4.38 -46.29 18.41
N LYS A 235 4.35 -46.30 17.07
CA LYS A 235 4.27 -47.53 16.25
C LYS A 235 5.63 -48.15 15.95
N LEU A 236 6.73 -47.44 16.23
CA LEU A 236 8.06 -48.00 16.05
C LEU A 236 8.22 -49.22 17.00
N PRO A 237 8.54 -50.42 16.46
CA PRO A 237 8.66 -51.62 17.27
C PRO A 237 9.76 -51.40 18.32
N PHE A 238 9.45 -51.73 19.57
CA PHE A 238 10.38 -51.71 20.68
C PHE A 238 11.57 -52.60 20.30
N ILE A 239 12.70 -51.97 19.93
CA ILE A 239 13.95 -52.68 19.75
C ILE A 239 14.40 -53.05 21.16
N GLU A 240 14.13 -54.30 21.52
CA GLU A 240 14.60 -54.89 22.77
C GLU A 240 16.13 -54.88 22.71
N GLU A 241 16.77 -53.94 23.41
CA GLU A 241 18.21 -53.86 23.55
C GLU A 241 18.69 -55.20 24.12
N LEU A 242 19.26 -56.03 23.25
CA LEU A 242 20.01 -57.22 23.62
C LEU A 242 21.13 -56.75 24.54
N LYS A 243 20.98 -57.02 25.84
CA LYS A 243 22.06 -56.89 26.80
C LYS A 243 23.23 -57.72 26.28
N GLU A 244 24.26 -57.04 25.81
CA GLU A 244 25.57 -57.65 25.60
C GLU A 244 26.04 -58.14 26.98
N GLU A 245 26.01 -59.46 27.18
CA GLU A 245 26.71 -60.09 28.28
C GLU A 245 28.22 -59.92 28.01
N GLU A 246 28.86 -59.03 28.76
CA GLU A 246 30.33 -58.93 28.82
C GLU A 246 30.87 -60.23 29.44
N GLU A 247 31.56 -61.05 28.62
CA GLU A 247 32.49 -62.10 29.06
C GLU A 247 33.90 -61.53 29.31
#